data_AF-A0A565BBF1-F1
#
_entry.id   AF-A0A565BBF1-F1
#
_cell.length_a   1.000
_cell.length_b   1.000
_cell.length_c   1.000
_cell.angle_alpha   90.00
_cell.angle_beta   90.00
_cell.angle_gamma   90.00
#
_symmetry.space_group_name_H-M   'P 1'
#
loop_
_entity.id
_entity.type
_entity.pdbx_description
1 polymer ?
#
loop_
_entity_poly.entity_id
_entity_poly.type
_entity_poly.pdbx_seq_one_letter_code
_entity_poly.pdbx_strand_id
1 'polypeptide(L)' 'MQVLKPNMVTPGSDRPKVSPEVIAEHTVRALQRTVPTAVLAIVFLSGGQSEEEATKNLNAMNTLKTKKSWSLSFSRCVAT' A
#
# COMPACT_ATOMS: atom_id res chain seq x y z
N MET A 1 -4.09 19.52 -4.63
CA MET A 1 -4.59 18.14 -4.49
C MET A 1 -3.68 17.40 -3.53
N GLN A 2 -4.14 17.03 -2.32
CA GLN A 2 -3.30 16.34 -1.35
C GLN A 2 -3.19 14.85 -1.72
N VAL A 3 -1.95 14.39 -1.87
CA VAL A 3 -1.59 12.99 -2.15
C VAL A 3 -0.70 12.51 -1.02
N LEU A 4 -1.09 11.43 -0.36
CA LEU A 4 -0.27 10.81 0.67
C LEU A 4 0.64 9.75 0.03
N LYS A 5 1.94 9.78 0.33
CA LYS A 5 2.91 8.78 -0.13
C LYS A 5 3.46 7.94 1.05
N PRO A 6 2.66 7.02 1.61
CA PRO A 6 3.13 6.14 2.66
C PRO A 6 3.86 4.91 2.08
N ASN A 7 4.61 4.23 2.95
CA ASN A 7 5.09 2.89 2.68
C ASN A 7 3.99 1.85 2.96
N MET A 8 4.05 0.71 2.26
CA MET A 8 3.22 -0.44 2.62
C MET A 8 3.67 -1.02 3.96
N VAL A 9 2.76 -1.63 4.72
CA VAL A 9 3.09 -2.30 5.98
C VAL A 9 3.69 -3.66 5.66
N THR A 10 5.01 -3.70 5.47
CA THR A 10 5.78 -4.92 5.21
C THR A 10 6.58 -5.35 6.43
N PRO A 11 6.89 -6.65 6.57
CA PRO A 11 7.90 -7.09 7.52
C PRO A 11 9.25 -6.42 7.22
N GLY A 12 10.09 -6.27 8.24
CA GLY A 12 11.46 -5.75 8.06
C GLY A 12 12.31 -6.68 7.18
N SER A 13 13.38 -6.15 6.59
CA SER A 13 14.23 -6.85 5.62
C SER A 13 14.81 -8.19 6.11
N ASP A 14 15.02 -8.33 7.42
CA ASP A 14 15.52 -9.56 8.07
C ASP A 14 14.45 -10.62 8.35
N ARG A 15 13.18 -10.37 8.00
CA ARG A 15 12.07 -11.31 8.24
C ARG A 15 11.57 -11.94 6.94
N PRO A 16 11.01 -13.17 7.02
CA PRO A 16 10.45 -13.83 5.86
C PRO A 16 9.33 -13.01 5.23
N LYS A 17 9.27 -13.06 3.90
CA LYS A 17 8.21 -12.43 3.12
C LYS A 17 6.86 -13.05 3.50
N VAL A 18 5.84 -12.20 3.60
CA VAL A 18 4.47 -12.58 3.97
C VAL A 18 3.56 -12.52 2.75
N SER A 19 2.38 -13.14 2.85
CA SER A 19 1.40 -13.10 1.77
C SER A 19 0.88 -11.68 1.52
N PRO A 20 0.54 -11.33 0.26
CA PRO A 20 -0.01 -10.02 -0.10
C PRO A 20 -1.28 -9.64 0.66
N GLU A 21 -2.09 -10.63 1.03
CA GLU A 21 -3.35 -10.44 1.76
C GLU A 21 -3.11 -9.89 3.17
N VAL A 22 -2.09 -10.40 3.87
CA VAL A 22 -1.70 -9.94 5.20
C VAL A 22 -1.19 -8.51 5.14
N ILE A 23 -0.33 -8.21 4.17
CA ILE A 23 0.18 -6.84 3.92
C ILE A 23 -1.01 -5.90 3.66
N ALA A 24 -1.94 -6.33 2.82
CA ALA A 24 -3.08 -5.54 2.44
C ALA A 24 -4.00 -5.24 3.63
N GLU A 25 -4.31 -6.23 4.48
CA GLU A 25 -5.15 -6.05 5.65
C GLU A 25 -4.51 -5.07 6.65
N HIS A 26 -3.23 -5.28 6.99
CA HIS A 26 -2.52 -4.40 7.92
C HIS A 26 -2.36 -2.98 7.37
N THR A 27 -2.07 -2.85 6.08
CA THR A 27 -1.90 -1.54 5.43
C THR A 27 -3.22 -0.77 5.43
N VAL A 28 -4.31 -1.37 4.96
CA VAL A 28 -5.62 -0.70 4.90
C VAL A 28 -6.10 -0.36 6.31
N ARG A 29 -5.92 -1.26 7.28
CA ARG A 29 -6.28 -1.01 8.68
C ARG A 29 -5.49 0.15 9.30
N ALA A 30 -4.20 0.28 8.98
CA ALA A 30 -3.38 1.40 9.44
C ALA A 30 -3.89 2.72 8.82
N LEU A 31 -4.14 2.74 7.51
CA LEU A 31 -4.65 3.93 6.82
C LEU A 31 -6.03 4.36 7.32
N GLN A 32 -6.92 3.40 7.59
CA GLN A 32 -8.24 3.68 8.17
C GLN A 32 -8.19 4.37 9.54
N ARG A 33 -7.11 4.16 10.30
CA ARG A 33 -6.95 4.74 11.65
C ARG A 33 -6.30 6.11 11.64
N THR A 34 -5.46 6.39 10.64
CA THR A 34 -4.60 7.58 10.64
C THR A 34 -4.95 8.58 9.56
N VAL A 35 -5.52 8.14 8.45
CA VAL A 35 -5.80 8.99 7.30
C VAL A 35 -7.25 9.44 7.36
N PRO A 36 -7.53 10.75 7.30
CA PRO A 36 -8.89 11.26 7.19
C PRO A 36 -9.44 11.08 5.77
N THR A 37 -10.77 10.97 5.64
CA THR A 37 -11.47 10.82 4.34
C THR A 37 -11.28 12.02 3.40
N ALA A 38 -10.75 13.15 3.90
CA ALA A 38 -10.44 14.34 3.11
C ALA A 38 -9.27 14.14 2.12
N VAL A 39 -8.42 13.13 2.34
CA VAL A 39 -7.38 12.77 1.38
C VAL A 39 -8.05 12.19 0.13
N LEU A 40 -7.56 12.52 -1.06
CA LEU A 40 -8.16 12.05 -2.32
C LEU A 40 -7.54 10.74 -2.79
N ALA A 41 -6.22 10.63 -2.69
CA ALA A 41 -5.47 9.47 -3.18
C ALA A 41 -4.28 9.15 -2.29
N ILE A 42 -4.02 7.85 -2.15
CA ILE A 42 -2.86 7.29 -1.45
C ILE A 42 -2.03 6.57 -2.49
N VAL A 43 -0.78 7.01 -2.61
CA VAL A 43 0.14 6.55 -3.65
C VAL A 43 1.33 5.86 -2.98
N PHE A 44 1.43 4.55 -3.10
CA PHE A 44 2.51 3.80 -2.45
C PHE A 44 3.83 3.91 -3.22
N LEU A 45 4.94 3.87 -2.46
CA LEU A 45 6.30 3.72 -2.98
C LEU A 45 6.70 2.24 -3.00
N SER A 46 7.57 1.86 -3.93
CA SER A 46 8.09 0.48 -4.04
C SER A 46 8.94 0.08 -2.82
N GLY A 47 9.65 1.04 -2.21
CA GLY A 47 10.33 0.85 -0.92
C GLY A 47 11.33 -0.30 -0.88
N GLY A 48 11.87 -0.74 -2.03
CA GLY A 48 12.78 -1.89 -2.14
C GLY A 48 12.11 -3.24 -2.44
N GLN A 49 10.79 -3.28 -2.62
CA GLN A 49 10.09 -4.47 -3.14
C GLN A 49 10.28 -4.59 -4.65
N SER A 50 10.31 -5.83 -5.15
CA SER A 50 10.23 -6.11 -6.59
C SER A 50 8.91 -5.60 -7.17
N GLU A 51 8.91 -5.18 -8.44
CA GLU A 51 7.70 -4.62 -9.08
C GLU A 51 6.50 -5.57 -9.03
N GLU A 52 6.75 -6.86 -9.20
CA GLU A 52 5.73 -7.91 -9.16
C GLU A 52 5.12 -8.05 -7.76
N GLU A 53 5.92 -7.95 -6.71
CA GLU A 53 5.44 -7.98 -5.32
C GLU A 53 4.62 -6.76 -5.00
N ALA A 54 5.11 -5.57 -5.35
CA ALA A 54 4.38 -4.33 -5.14
C ALA A 54 3.03 -4.34 -5.87
N THR A 55 2.98 -4.89 -7.09
CA THR A 55 1.76 -5.04 -7.88
C THR A 55 0.79 -6.04 -7.25
N LYS A 56 1.28 -7.19 -6.78
CA LYS A 56 0.46 -8.19 -6.05
C LYS A 56 -0.12 -7.62 -4.77
N ASN A 57 0.67 -6.87 -4.01
CA ASN A 57 0.24 -6.20 -2.78
C ASN A 57 -0.82 -5.13 -3.05
N LEU A 58 -0.63 -4.31 -4.08
CA LEU A 58 -1.63 -3.34 -4.50
C LEU A 58 -2.93 -4.02 -4.95
N ASN A 59 -2.83 -5.10 -5.73
CA ASN A 59 -4.01 -5.85 -6.17
C ASN A 59 -4.79 -6.42 -4.98
N ALA A 60 -4.10 -7.06 -4.03
CA ALA A 60 -4.71 -7.55 -2.79
C ALA A 60 -5.38 -6.42 -1.99
N MET A 61 -4.73 -5.26 -1.88
CA MET A 61 -5.34 -4.08 -1.25
C MET A 61 -6.61 -3.62 -1.96
N ASN A 62 -6.65 -3.66 -3.28
CA ASN A 62 -7.82 -3.27 -4.06
C ASN A 62 -8.95 -4.29 -3.97
N THR A 63 -8.66 -5.59 -3.98
CA THR A 63 -9.66 -6.67 -3.89
C THR A 63 -10.29 -6.80 -2.50
N LEU A 64 -9.62 -6.35 -1.44
CA LEU A 64 -10.19 -6.32 -0.09
C LEU A 64 -11.52 -5.54 -0.05
N LYS A 65 -12.62 -6.20 0.29
CA LYS A 65 -13.93 -5.57 0.50
C LYS A 65 -13.99 -4.92 1.88
N THR A 66 -13.44 -3.71 1.98
CA THR A 66 -13.48 -2.90 3.21
C THR A 66 -13.74 -1.43 2.88
N LYS A 67 -14.10 -0.63 3.89
CA LYS A 67 -14.39 0.81 3.73
C LYS A 67 -13.11 1.56 3.33
N LYS A 68 -12.96 1.82 2.04
CA LYS A 68 -11.87 2.62 1.47
C LYS A 68 -12.47 3.85 0.81
N SER A 69 -12.30 5.00 1.45
CA SER A 69 -12.73 6.29 0.91
C SER A 69 -11.66 6.94 0.02
N TRP A 70 -10.52 6.27 -0.16
CA TRP A 70 -9.35 6.76 -0.89
C TRP A 70 -9.08 5.89 -2.11
N SER A 71 -8.65 6.52 -3.19
CA SER A 71 -8.09 5.80 -4.33
C SER A 71 -6.67 5.33 -3.99
N LEU A 72 -6.43 4.03 -4.10
CA LEU A 72 -5.10 3.43 -3.93
C LEU A 72 -4.41 3.34 -5.29
N SER A 73 -3.20 3.88 -5.40
CA SER A 73 -2.39 3.83 -6.61
C SER A 73 -0.92 3.63 -6.26
N PHE A 74 -0.11 3.34 -7.26
CA PHE A 74 1.32 3.06 -7.07
C PHE A 74 2.15 4.00 -7.92
N SER A 75 3.16 4.62 -7.31
CA SER A 75 4.15 5.43 -8.01
C SER A 75 5.39 4.60 -8.23
N ARG A 76 5.55 4.06 -9.45
CA ARG A 76 6.81 3.47 -9.90
C ARG A 76 7.84 4.59 -10.07
N CYS A 77 8.84 4.61 -9.20
CA CYS A 77 10.10 5.27 -9.54
C CYS A 77 10.97 4.19 -10.17
N VAL A 78 11.03 4.16 -11.51
CA VAL A 78 12.11 3.47 -12.20
C VAL A 78 13.32 4.39 -12.04
N ALA A 79 14.29 3.98 -11.23
CA ALA A 79 15.62 4.55 -11.26
C ALA A 79 16.35 3.91 -12.46
N THR A 80 16.06 4.42 -13.66
CA THR A 80 16.96 4.31 -14.81
C THR A 80 17.41 5.68 -15.21
#